data_AF-A0A7X8HIU9-F1
#
_entry.id   AF-A0A7X8HIU9-F1
#
_cell.length_a   1.000
_cell.length_b   1.000
_cell.length_c   1.000
_cell.angle_alpha   90.00
_cell.angle_beta   90.00
_cell.angle_gamma   90.00
#
_symmetry.space_group_name_H-M   'P 1'
#
loop_
_entity.id
_entity.type
_entity.pdbx_description
1 polymer ?
#
loop_
_entity_poly.entity_id
_entity_poly.type
_entity_poly.pdbx_seq_one_letter_code
_entity_poly.pdbx_strand_id
1 'polypeptide(L)' 'QTWQYNGDYYLEKGDEMGQFLLGSTVVLVYPDVGYEFEPDWQPGRPITMGEAMARRV' A
#
# COMPACT_ATOMS: atom_id res chain seq x y z
N GLN A 1 -9.01 -6.76 19.93
CA GLN A 1 -7.57 -6.90 20.23
C GLN A 1 -6.87 -5.63 19.78
N THR A 2 -5.92 -5.13 20.57
CA THR A 2 -5.14 -3.92 20.24
C THR A 2 -3.71 -4.37 19.94
N TRP A 3 -3.30 -4.23 18.68
CA TRP A 3 -1.91 -4.45 18.28
C TRP A 3 -1.15 -3.15 18.48
N GLN A 4 -0.08 -3.21 19.27
CA GLN A 4 0.81 -2.09 19.53
C GLN A 4 2.16 -2.39 18.90
N TYR A 5 2.52 -1.62 17.87
CA TYR A 5 3.83 -1.68 17.24
C TYR A 5 4.79 -0.83 18.06
N ASN A 6 5.26 -1.37 19.18
CA ASN A 6 6.16 -0.69 20.10
C ASN A 6 7.61 -1.03 19.74
N GLY A 7 8.31 -0.13 19.05
CA GLY A 7 9.74 -0.23 18.75
C GLY A 7 10.09 0.16 17.31
N ASP A 8 11.39 0.16 17.00
CA ASP A 8 11.88 0.33 15.63
C ASP A 8 11.88 -1.03 14.92
N TYR A 9 11.12 -1.14 13.82
CA TYR A 9 11.06 -2.35 13.00
C TYR A 9 11.91 -2.18 11.76
N TYR A 10 13.05 -2.89 11.72
CA TYR A 10 13.91 -2.97 10.55
C TYR A 10 13.60 -4.27 9.82
N LEU A 11 12.95 -4.15 8.66
CA LEU A 11 12.59 -5.28 7.80
C LEU A 11 13.48 -5.28 6.56
N GLU A 12 14.00 -6.45 6.20
CA GLU A 12 14.70 -6.66 4.95
C GLU A 12 13.72 -6.80 3.79
N LYS A 13 14.24 -6.71 2.57
CA LYS A 13 13.42 -6.84 1.36
C LYS A 13 12.86 -8.26 1.27
N GLY A 14 11.55 -8.37 1.45
CA GLY A 14 10.82 -9.64 1.40
C GLY A 14 10.29 -10.11 2.75
N ASP A 15 10.63 -9.42 3.84
CA ASP A 15 10.15 -9.78 5.17
C ASP A 15 8.66 -9.49 5.35
N GLU A 16 7.96 -10.45 5.94
CA GLU A 16 6.54 -10.35 6.25
C GLU A 16 6.33 -9.46 7.48
N MET A 17 5.59 -8.37 7.31
CA MET A 17 5.29 -7.39 8.38
C MET A 17 4.16 -7.85 9.34
N GLY A 18 3.52 -8.99 9.04
CA GLY A 18 2.48 -9.62 9.86
C GLY A 18 1.31 -10.19 9.06
N GLN A 19 0.47 -10.97 9.75
CA GLN A 19 -0.70 -11.64 9.18
C GLN A 19 -1.96 -10.76 9.27
N PHE A 20 -2.59 -10.49 8.12
CA PHE A 20 -3.83 -9.70 8.05
C PHE A 20 -5.07 -10.59 8.27
N LEU A 21 -5.81 -10.37 9.36
CA LEU A 21 -6.99 -11.17 9.74
C LEU A 21 -8.31 -10.81 9.01
N LEU A 22 -8.29 -9.81 8.14
CA LEU A 22 -9.39 -9.46 7.23
C LEU A 22 -8.73 -8.97 5.95
N GLY A 23 -8.81 -9.74 4.86
CA GLY A 23 -8.33 -9.42 3.50
C GLY A 23 -7.18 -8.41 3.42
N SER A 24 -5.95 -8.87 3.19
CA SER A 24 -4.73 -8.05 3.07
C SER A 24 -4.99 -6.71 2.37
N THR A 25 -5.10 -5.64 3.15
CA THR A 25 -5.34 -4.29 2.65
C THR A 25 -3.99 -3.60 2.58
N VAL A 26 -3.58 -3.20 1.37
CA VAL A 26 -2.35 -2.45 1.17
C VAL A 26 -2.67 -0.96 1.19
N VAL A 27 -1.96 -0.20 2.03
CA VAL A 27 -1.97 1.27 2.02
C VAL A 27 -0.66 1.75 1.43
N LEU A 28 -0.73 2.56 0.37
CA LEU A 28 0.43 3.16 -0.28
C LEU A 28 0.56 4.62 0.15
N VAL A 29 1.76 5.02 0.57
CA VAL A 29 2.07 6.40 0.95
C VAL A 29 3.18 6.89 0.03
N TYR A 30 2.92 8.00 -0.68
CA TYR A 30 3.90 8.65 -1.55
C TYR A 30 4.32 10.00 -0.94
N PRO A 31 5.58 10.44 -1.15
CA PRO A 31 5.95 11.81 -0.87
C PRO A 31 5.15 12.77 -1.75
N ASP A 32 4.89 13.98 -1.25
CA ASP A 32 4.10 15.03 -1.92
C ASP A 32 4.86 15.64 -3.12
N VAL A 33 5.17 14.84 -4.14
CA VAL A 33 5.90 15.26 -5.32
C VAL A 33 5.40 14.56 -6.58
N GLY A 34 4.63 15.28 -7.39
CA GLY A 34 4.56 15.05 -8.83
C GLY A 34 3.97 13.71 -9.27
N TYR A 35 3.00 13.16 -8.55
CA TYR A 35 2.21 12.02 -9.04
C TYR A 35 0.71 12.32 -8.98
N GLU A 36 -0.01 11.87 -10.00
CA GLU A 36 -1.47 11.85 -10.07
C GLU A 36 -1.94 10.40 -10.20
N PHE A 37 -3.02 10.04 -9.51
CA PHE A 37 -3.66 8.74 -9.71
C PHE A 37 -4.14 8.61 -11.16
N GLU A 38 -4.10 7.39 -11.70
CA GLU A 38 -4.73 7.13 -12.98
C GLU A 38 -6.25 7.43 -12.89
N PRO A 39 -6.86 8.09 -13.89
CA PRO A 39 -8.25 8.57 -13.76
C PRO A 39 -9.29 7.47 -13.51
N ASP A 40 -9.02 6.25 -13.94
CA ASP A 40 -9.89 5.08 -13.73
C ASP A 40 -9.64 4.40 -12.38
N TRP A 41 -8.65 4.84 -11.62
CA TRP A 41 -8.29 4.30 -10.32
C TRP A 41 -9.23 4.81 -9.21
N GLN A 42 -10.40 4.18 -9.13
CA GLN A 42 -11.52 4.58 -8.27
C GLN A 42 -11.88 3.52 -7.22
N PRO A 43 -12.54 3.90 -6.11
CA PRO A 43 -12.98 2.96 -5.08
C PRO A 43 -13.82 1.80 -5.62
N GLY A 44 -13.52 0.58 -5.17
CA GLY A 44 -14.27 -0.64 -5.53
C GLY A 44 -13.94 -1.24 -6.90
N ARG A 45 -13.04 -0.62 -7.68
CA ARG A 45 -12.56 -1.18 -8.94
C ARG A 45 -11.64 -2.39 -8.68
N PRO A 46 -11.83 -3.54 -9.36
CA PRO A 46 -10.86 -4.63 -9.35
C PRO A 46 -9.53 -4.16 -9.95
N ILE A 47 -8.41 -4.55 -9.34
CA ILE A 47 -7.06 -4.25 -9.82
C ILE A 47 -6.35 -5.53 -10.28
N THR A 48 -5.40 -5.39 -11.20
CA THR A 48 -4.52 -6.49 -11.63
C THR A 48 -3.08 -6.24 -11.18
N MET A 49 -2.34 -7.30 -10.88
CA MET A 49 -0.92 -7.18 -10.55
C MET A 49 -0.14 -6.54 -11.70
N GLY A 50 0.67 -5.53 -11.39
CA GLY A 50 1.48 -4.79 -12.38
C GLY A 50 0.76 -3.62 -13.06
N GLU A 51 -0.51 -3.38 -12.74
CA GLU A 51 -1.22 -2.18 -13.20
C GLU A 51 -0.64 -0.90 -12.58
N ALA A 52 -0.54 0.15 -13.39
CA ALA A 52 -0.14 1.47 -12.91
C ALA A 52 -1.26 2.09 -12.07
N MET A 53 -0.91 2.54 -10.86
CA MET A 53 -1.86 3.19 -9.95
C MET A 53 -1.83 4.71 -10.07
N ALA A 54 -0.67 5.25 -10.44
CA ALA A 54 -0.41 6.66 -10.59
C ALA A 54 0.64 6.89 -11.68
N ARG A 55 0.61 8.08 -12.26
CA ARG A 55 1.60 8.58 -13.24
C ARG A 55 2.27 9.83 -12.72
N ARG A 56 3.46 10.09 -13.23
CA ARG A 56 4.18 11.33 -12.92
C ARG A 56 3.52 12.51 -13.64
N VAL A 57 3.40 13.65 -12.95
CA VAL A 57 3.09 14.96 -13.54
C VAL A 57 4.35 15.74 -13.84
#